data_AF-A0A5C8C1L9-F1
#
_entry.id   AF-A0A5C8C1L9-F1
#
_cell.length_a   1.000
_cell.length_b   1.000
_cell.length_c   1.000
_cell.angle_alpha   90.00
_cell.angle_beta   90.00
_cell.angle_gamma   90.00
#
_symmetry.space_group_name_H-M   'P 1'
#
loop_
_entity.id
_entity.type
_entity.pdbx_description
1 polymer ?
#
loop_
_entity_poly.entity_id
_entity_poly.type
_entity_poly.pdbx_seq_one_letter_code
_entity_poly.pdbx_strand_id
1 'polypeptide(L)'
;MITGDIKSKIDQIWNAFWSGGISNPLEVMEQMTYLLFIRRLDEIQIAKEKKANRLKREVEHPIFTSEQDHLRWSKFVTLGDAATLYNTVANEVFPIIINLGAEDETTYSHHMKDARFTLPTP
;
A
#
# COMPACT_ATOMS: atom_id res chain seq x y z
N MET A 1 -5.99 -7.74 24.15
CA MET A 1 -4.84 -7.24 24.92
C MET A 1 -3.69 -7.07 23.94
N ILE A 2 -3.15 -5.86 23.77
CA ILE A 2 -1.96 -5.63 22.92
C ILE A 2 -0.75 -6.19 23.68
N THR A 3 0.01 -7.10 23.06
CA THR A 3 1.23 -7.67 23.68
C THR A 3 2.38 -6.67 23.61
N GLY A 4 3.40 -6.84 24.46
CA GLY A 4 4.60 -5.98 24.47
C GLY A 4 5.28 -5.87 23.10
N ASP A 5 5.30 -6.97 22.34
CA ASP A 5 5.89 -7.02 21.00
C ASP A 5 5.15 -6.17 19.97
N ILE A 6 3.80 -6.17 20.02
CA ILE A 6 3.00 -5.35 19.12
C ILE A 6 3.22 -3.87 19.43
N LYS A 7 3.26 -3.51 20.72
CA LYS A 7 3.54 -2.13 21.13
C LYS A 7 4.92 -1.67 20.63
N SER A 8 5.95 -2.50 20.81
CA SER A 8 7.32 -2.20 20.34
C SER A 8 7.38 -1.96 18.83
N LYS A 9 6.65 -2.74 18.02
CA LYS A 9 6.57 -2.53 16.56
C LYS A 9 5.88 -1.21 16.20
N ILE A 10 4.81 -0.85 16.92
CA ILE A 10 4.12 0.43 16.72
C ILE A 10 5.06 1.59 17.06
N ASP A 11 5.78 1.50 18.17
CA ASP A 11 6.73 2.52 18.60
C ASP A 11 7.88 2.70 17.57
N GLN A 12 8.37 1.61 16.98
CA GLN A 12 9.38 1.66 15.91
C GLN A 12 8.87 2.38 14.66
N ILE A 13 7.63 2.09 14.24
CA ILE A 13 7.01 2.78 13.10
C ILE A 13 6.91 4.27 13.40
N TRP A 14 6.39 4.62 14.58
CA TRP A 14 6.26 6.00 15.00
C TRP A 14 7.59 6.76 14.98
N ASN A 15 8.66 6.16 15.51
CA ASN A 15 9.99 6.74 15.51
C ASN A 15 10.54 6.95 14.09
N ALA A 16 10.27 6.03 13.17
CA ALA A 16 10.69 6.17 11.77
C ALA A 16 10.02 7.38 11.11
N PHE A 17 8.71 7.56 11.29
CA PHE A 17 7.99 8.73 10.79
C PHE A 17 8.51 10.04 11.39
N TRP A 18 8.75 10.05 12.70
CA TRP A 18 9.29 11.23 13.39
C TRP A 18 10.69 11.60 12.89
N SER A 19 11.59 10.62 12.72
CA SER A 19 12.93 10.84 12.16
C SER A 19 12.91 11.34 10.72
N GLY A 20 11.84 11.02 9.98
CA GLY A 20 11.59 11.48 8.62
C GLY A 20 10.99 12.89 8.53
N GLY A 21 10.71 13.56 9.65
CA GLY A 21 10.14 14.91 9.66
C GLY A 21 8.61 14.96 9.62
N ILE A 22 7.92 13.82 9.75
CA ILE A 22 6.46 13.79 9.89
C ILE A 22 6.13 13.75 11.39
N SER A 23 5.75 14.91 11.93
CA SER A 23 5.41 15.06 13.35
C SER A 23 3.91 15.05 13.63
N ASN A 24 3.06 15.19 12.59
CA ASN A 24 1.61 15.23 12.75
C ASN A 24 1.04 13.80 12.87
N PRO A 25 0.44 13.42 14.02
CA PRO A 25 -0.14 12.10 14.22
C PRO A 25 -1.19 11.69 13.19
N LEU A 26 -2.01 12.65 12.73
CA LEU A 26 -3.05 12.36 11.76
C LEU A 26 -2.45 11.95 10.41
N GLU A 27 -1.41 12.68 9.99
CA GLU A 27 -0.69 12.40 8.75
C GLU A 27 0.02 11.03 8.81
N VAL A 28 0.65 10.69 9.95
CA VAL A 28 1.23 9.35 10.15
C VAL A 28 0.17 8.27 9.97
N MET A 29 -1.01 8.44 10.57
CA MET A 29 -2.10 7.48 10.46
C MET A 29 -2.61 7.34 9.02
N GLU A 30 -2.70 8.44 8.27
CA GLU A 30 -3.07 8.44 6.85
C GLU A 30 -2.04 7.67 6.01
N GLN A 31 -0.76 8.01 6.12
CA GLN A 31 0.30 7.34 5.36
C GLN A 31 0.37 5.84 5.68
N MET A 32 0.25 5.46 6.96
CA MET A 32 0.18 4.06 7.36
C MET A 32 -1.04 3.35 6.76
N THR A 33 -2.20 4.01 6.77
CA THR A 33 -3.44 3.45 6.22
C THR A 33 -3.29 3.21 4.72
N TYR A 34 -2.67 4.14 3.99
CA TYR A 34 -2.39 3.98 2.56
C TYR A 34 -1.47 2.77 2.32
N LEU A 35 -0.34 2.66 3.01
CA LEU A 35 0.57 1.52 2.84
C LEU A 35 -0.11 0.17 3.14
N LEU A 36 -0.92 0.12 4.20
CA LEU A 36 -1.69 -1.08 4.55
C LEU A 36 -2.72 -1.43 3.46
N PHE A 37 -3.34 -0.43 2.86
CA PHE A 37 -4.28 -0.64 1.77
C PHE A 37 -3.58 -1.18 0.51
N ILE A 38 -2.45 -0.59 0.12
CA ILE A 38 -1.62 -1.06 -1.00
C ILE A 38 -1.28 -2.55 -0.80
N ARG A 39 -0.82 -2.91 0.40
CA ARG A 39 -0.54 -4.30 0.76
C ARG A 39 -1.79 -5.18 0.69
N ARG A 40 -2.93 -4.69 1.18
CA ARG A 40 -4.19 -5.44 1.18
C ARG A 40 -4.66 -5.78 -0.23
N LEU A 41 -4.53 -4.85 -1.18
CA LEU A 41 -4.87 -5.10 -2.59
C LEU A 41 -4.02 -6.22 -3.18
N ASP A 42 -2.71 -6.24 -2.91
CA ASP A 42 -1.83 -7.30 -3.38
C ASP A 42 -2.17 -8.66 -2.73
N GLU A 43 -2.48 -8.69 -1.44
CA GLU A 43 -2.93 -9.92 -0.76
C GLU A 43 -4.21 -10.50 -1.40
N ILE A 44 -5.16 -9.63 -1.79
CA ILE A 44 -6.37 -10.04 -2.51
C ILE A 44 -6.02 -10.59 -3.91
N GLN A 45 -5.14 -9.92 -4.65
CA GLN A 45 -4.67 -10.39 -5.96
C GLN A 45 -4.01 -11.78 -5.84
N ILE A 46 -3.10 -11.98 -4.88
CA ILE A 46 -2.44 -13.26 -4.62
C ILE A 46 -3.47 -14.35 -4.30
N ALA A 47 -4.50 -14.04 -3.51
CA ALA A 47 -5.56 -14.99 -3.20
C ALA A 47 -6.37 -15.39 -4.45
N LYS A 48 -6.69 -14.43 -5.32
CA LYS A 48 -7.35 -14.67 -6.61
C LYS A 48 -6.49 -15.55 -7.53
N GLU A 49 -5.20 -15.25 -7.65
CA GLU A 49 -4.22 -16.03 -8.43
C GLU A 49 -4.12 -17.48 -7.93
N LYS A 50 -3.99 -17.68 -6.61
CA LYS A 50 -3.95 -19.02 -6.00
C LYS A 50 -5.23 -19.81 -6.30
N LYS A 51 -6.40 -19.17 -6.24
CA LYS A 51 -7.69 -19.80 -6.59
C LYS A 51 -7.73 -20.21 -8.06
N ALA A 52 -7.36 -19.29 -8.96
CA ALA A 52 -7.35 -19.51 -10.41
C ALA A 52 -6.40 -20.66 -10.81
N ASN A 53 -5.18 -20.65 -10.27
CA ASN A 53 -4.18 -21.70 -10.47
C ASN A 53 -4.69 -23.08 -10.03
N ARG A 54 -5.37 -23.16 -8.88
CA ARG A 54 -5.95 -24.41 -8.39
C ARG A 54 -7.06 -24.94 -9.30
N LEU A 55 -7.84 -24.04 -9.89
CA LEU A 55 -8.95 -24.38 -10.78
C LEU A 55 -8.53 -24.53 -12.24
N LYS A 56 -7.25 -24.25 -12.58
CA LYS A 56 -6.72 -24.19 -13.96
C LYS A 56 -7.55 -23.27 -14.86
N ARG A 57 -7.91 -22.10 -14.34
CA ARG A 57 -8.64 -21.04 -15.05
C ARG A 57 -7.87 -19.73 -14.97
N GLU A 58 -8.28 -18.77 -15.77
CA GLU A 58 -7.78 -17.40 -15.68
C GLU A 58 -8.26 -16.70 -14.39
N VAL A 59 -7.56 -15.64 -14.01
CA VAL A 59 -7.91 -14.84 -12.82
C VAL A 59 -9.15 -14.00 -13.12
N GLU A 60 -10.25 -14.30 -12.43
CA GLU A 60 -11.49 -13.52 -12.53
C GLU A 60 -11.36 -12.16 -11.84
N HIS A 61 -11.70 -11.08 -12.55
CA HIS A 61 -11.67 -9.69 -12.07
C HIS A 61 -10.36 -9.33 -11.35
N PRO A 62 -9.20 -9.34 -12.04
CA PRO A 62 -7.92 -9.02 -11.40
C PRO A 62 -7.93 -7.58 -10.87
N ILE A 63 -7.25 -7.36 -9.74
CA ILE A 63 -7.05 -6.01 -9.18
C ILE A 63 -5.99 -5.24 -9.97
N PHE A 64 -4.95 -5.97 -10.40
CA PHE A 64 -3.85 -5.43 -11.20
C PHE A 64 -3.83 -6.13 -12.56
N THR A 65 -3.67 -5.36 -13.64
CA THR A 65 -3.43 -5.93 -14.96
C THR A 65 -2.01 -6.50 -15.07
N SER A 66 -1.72 -7.24 -16.14
CA SER A 66 -0.38 -7.78 -16.37
C SER A 66 0.69 -6.68 -16.51
N GLU A 67 0.33 -5.52 -17.05
CA GLU A 67 1.18 -4.34 -17.19
C GLU A 67 1.42 -3.62 -15.85
N GLN A 68 0.58 -3.88 -14.84
CA GLN A 68 0.66 -3.29 -13.51
C GLN A 68 1.31 -4.23 -12.48
N ASP A 69 1.80 -5.41 -12.88
CA ASP A 69 2.34 -6.40 -11.95
C ASP A 69 3.52 -5.85 -11.13
N HIS A 70 4.35 -4.97 -11.71
CA HIS A 70 5.48 -4.34 -11.02
C HIS A 70 5.06 -3.39 -9.89
N LEU A 71 3.81 -2.94 -9.89
CA LEU A 71 3.24 -2.02 -8.91
C LEU A 71 2.69 -2.71 -7.65
N ARG A 72 2.73 -4.04 -7.62
CA ARG A 72 2.27 -4.82 -6.47
C ARG A 72 3.24 -4.72 -5.31
N TRP A 73 2.70 -4.70 -4.10
CA TRP A 73 3.49 -4.67 -2.86
C TRP A 73 4.60 -5.72 -2.84
N SER A 74 4.26 -6.97 -3.15
CA SER A 74 5.20 -8.10 -3.20
C SER A 74 6.30 -7.96 -4.26
N LYS A 75 6.14 -7.07 -5.25
CA LYS A 75 7.13 -6.81 -6.30
C LYS A 75 8.00 -5.62 -5.96
N PHE A 76 7.41 -4.43 -5.75
CA PHE A 76 8.22 -3.23 -5.56
C PHE A 76 9.04 -3.25 -4.26
N VAL A 77 8.58 -3.95 -3.21
CA VAL A 77 9.33 -4.04 -1.93
C VAL A 77 10.69 -4.76 -2.10
N THR A 78 10.89 -5.44 -3.23
CA THR A 78 12.13 -6.14 -3.56
C THR A 78 13.14 -5.31 -4.36
N LEU A 79 12.80 -4.08 -4.74
CA LEU A 79 13.63 -3.22 -5.62
C LEU A 79 14.97 -2.79 -5.01
N GLY A 80 15.22 -3.05 -3.72
CA GLY A 80 16.52 -2.95 -3.06
C GLY A 80 17.04 -1.53 -2.81
N ASP A 81 16.82 -0.59 -3.73
CA ASP A 81 17.18 0.82 -3.61
C ASP A 81 16.04 1.67 -3.06
N ALA A 82 16.33 2.48 -2.03
CA ALA A 82 15.32 3.27 -1.33
C ALA A 82 14.74 4.40 -2.21
N ALA A 83 15.57 5.05 -3.04
CA ALA A 83 15.12 6.13 -3.91
C ALA A 83 14.21 5.60 -5.02
N THR A 84 14.56 4.46 -5.62
CA THR A 84 13.73 3.76 -6.60
C THR A 84 12.41 3.32 -5.99
N LEU A 85 12.44 2.71 -4.81
CA LEU A 85 11.23 2.31 -4.08
C LEU A 85 10.33 3.51 -3.81
N TYR A 86 10.89 4.60 -3.31
CA TYR A 86 10.14 5.84 -3.06
C TYR A 86 9.47 6.35 -4.33
N ASN A 87 10.23 6.46 -5.43
CA ASN A 87 9.72 6.98 -6.70
C ASN A 87 8.62 6.09 -7.29
N THR A 88 8.79 4.77 -7.25
CA THR A 88 7.76 3.84 -7.71
C THR A 88 6.49 3.97 -6.86
N VAL A 89 6.62 4.06 -5.53
CA VAL A 89 5.45 4.19 -4.66
C VAL A 89 4.74 5.53 -4.88
N ALA A 90 5.49 6.64 -4.84
CA ALA A 90 4.94 7.99 -4.93
C ALA A 90 4.34 8.30 -6.30
N ASN A 91 5.02 7.93 -7.39
CA ASN A 91 4.68 8.37 -8.74
C ASN A 91 3.87 7.34 -9.55
N GLU A 92 3.90 6.06 -9.20
CA GLU A 92 3.22 5.01 -9.96
C GLU A 92 2.15 4.29 -9.14
N VAL A 93 2.51 3.73 -7.99
CA VAL A 93 1.62 2.92 -7.15
C VAL A 93 0.49 3.75 -6.56
N PHE A 94 0.83 4.90 -5.96
CA PHE A 94 -0.13 5.73 -5.24
C PHE A 94 -1.24 6.31 -6.15
N PRO A 95 -0.94 6.87 -7.34
CA PRO A 95 -1.99 7.34 -8.26
C PRO A 95 -2.97 6.25 -8.70
N ILE A 96 -2.47 5.05 -8.99
CA ILE A 96 -3.32 3.94 -9.45
C ILE A 96 -4.28 3.48 -8.36
N ILE A 97 -3.80 3.44 -7.11
CA ILE A 97 -4.57 2.93 -5.99
C ILE A 97 -5.65 3.91 -5.53
N ILE A 98 -5.39 5.22 -5.63
CA ILE A 98 -6.43 6.24 -5.47
C ILE A 98 -7.53 6.08 -6.52
N ASN A 99 -7.15 5.86 -7.78
CA ASN A 99 -8.12 5.72 -8.88
C ASN A 99 -8.96 4.44 -8.73
N LEU A 100 -8.36 3.30 -8.36
CA LEU A 100 -9.07 2.06 -8.02
C LEU A 100 -10.08 2.28 -6.88
N GLY A 101 -9.72 3.10 -5.90
CA GLY A 101 -10.59 3.45 -4.79
C GLY A 101 -11.76 4.34 -5.16
N ALA A 102 -11.67 5.10 -6.26
CA ALA A 102 -12.68 6.07 -6.66
C ALA A 102 -13.87 5.44 -7.42
N GLU A 103 -13.68 4.26 -8.02
CA GLU A 103 -14.71 3.58 -8.83
C GLU A 103 -15.81 2.92 -7.98
N ASP A 104 -15.46 2.43 -6.79
CA ASP A 104 -16.41 1.87 -5.84
C ASP A 104 -16.85 2.99 -4.89
N GLU A 105 -18.11 3.49 -4.98
CA GLU A 105 -18.76 4.47 -4.08
C GLU A 105 -18.83 3.98 -2.61
N THR A 106 -17.66 3.77 -2.00
CA THR A 106 -17.45 3.20 -0.68
C THR A 106 -16.93 4.29 0.24
N THR A 107 -17.00 4.07 1.56
CA THR A 107 -16.36 4.99 2.53
C THR A 107 -14.88 5.25 2.20
N TYR A 108 -14.22 4.31 1.54
CA TYR A 108 -12.84 4.41 1.10
C TYR A 108 -12.62 5.45 -0.01
N SER A 109 -13.50 5.54 -1.01
CA SER A 109 -13.39 6.52 -2.10
C SER A 109 -13.40 7.96 -1.59
N HIS A 110 -14.20 8.23 -0.55
CA HIS A 110 -14.25 9.52 0.12
C HIS A 110 -12.93 9.89 0.83
N HIS A 111 -12.24 8.91 1.41
CA HIS A 111 -10.94 9.13 2.07
C HIS A 111 -9.77 9.25 1.09
N MET A 112 -9.89 8.69 -0.11
CA MET A 112 -8.82 8.73 -1.13
C MET A 112 -8.85 9.96 -2.02
N LYS A 113 -10.00 10.65 -2.14
CA LYS A 113 -10.21 11.74 -3.10
C LYS A 113 -9.18 12.87 -3.00
N ASP A 114 -8.75 13.20 -1.77
CA ASP A 114 -7.75 14.24 -1.50
C ASP A 114 -6.44 13.68 -0.91
N ALA A 115 -6.25 12.36 -1.03
CA ALA A 115 -5.10 11.67 -0.46
C ALA A 115 -3.79 12.14 -1.10
N ARG A 116 -2.78 12.38 -0.26
CA ARG A 116 -1.43 12.75 -0.68
C ARG A 116 -0.43 11.81 -0.03
N PHE A 117 0.54 11.37 -0.83
CA PHE A 117 1.70 10.67 -0.32
C PHE A 117 2.71 11.69 0.18
N THR A 118 2.95 11.71 1.48
CA THR A 118 3.77 12.73 2.13
C THR A 118 5.00 12.17 2.83
N LEU A 119 5.27 10.87 2.67
CA LEU A 119 6.53 10.30 3.15
C LEU A 119 7.71 11.12 2.61
N PRO A 120 8.71 11.41 3.46
CA PRO A 120 9.91 12.12 3.05
C PRO A 120 10.70 11.29 2.04
N THR A 121 11.37 11.97 1.11
CA THR A 121 12.35 11.32 0.24
C THR A 121 13.54 10.81 1.07
N PRO A 122 14.11 9.64 0.74
CA PRO A 122 15.28 9.06 1.42
C PRO A 122 16.51 9.94 1.46
#